data_AF-A0A7C4CTE2-F1
#
_entry.id   AF-A0A7C4CTE2-F1
#
_cell.length_a   1.000
_cell.length_b   1.000
_cell.length_c   1.000
_cell.angle_alpha   90.00
_cell.angle_beta   90.00
_cell.angle_gamma   90.00
#
_symmetry.space_group_name_H-M   'P 1'
#
loop_
_entity.id
_entity.type
_entity.pdbx_description
1 polymer ?
#
loop_
_entity_poly.entity_id
_entity_poly.type
_entity_poly.pdbx_seq_one_letter_code
_entity_poly.pdbx_strand_id
1 'polypeptide(L)' 'MDDYIVFACPKCKSIRYARERQKTAKCLGCGYQIQIHSNKIMILARAKDIREAVETVKFLKVKMKR' A
#
# COMPACT_ATOMS: atom_id res chain seq x y z
N MET A 1 11.71 -11.63 9.03
CA MET A 1 11.45 -10.40 8.26
C MET A 1 9.95 -10.31 8.00
N ASP A 2 9.32 -9.25 8.48
CA ASP A 2 7.94 -8.90 8.09
C ASP A 2 8.04 -7.86 6.97
N ASP A 3 8.06 -8.33 5.72
CA ASP A 3 8.10 -7.44 4.58
C ASP A 3 6.71 -6.80 4.35
N TYR A 4 6.70 -5.48 4.26
CA TYR A 4 5.54 -4.65 3.99
C TYR A 4 5.62 -4.13 2.56
N ILE A 5 4.47 -4.03 1.91
CA ILE A 5 4.34 -3.43 0.60
C ILE A 5 3.45 -2.19 0.72
N VAL A 6 3.88 -1.13 0.05
CA VAL A 6 3.14 0.12 -0.09
C VAL A 6 2.58 0.16 -1.50
N PHE A 7 1.28 0.36 -1.64
CA PHE A 7 0.58 0.33 -2.92
C PHE A 7 -0.54 1.37 -2.97
N ALA A 8 -0.92 1.74 -4.19
CA ALA A 8 -2.09 2.57 -4.43
C ALA A 8 -3.33 1.69 -4.66
N CYS A 9 -4.47 2.09 -4.10
CA CYS A 9 -5.74 1.48 -4.44
C CYS A 9 -6.02 1.67 -5.95
N PRO A 10 -6.32 0.61 -6.72
CA PRO A 10 -6.58 0.73 -8.15
C PRO A 10 -7.86 1.54 -8.43
N LYS A 11 -8.81 1.58 -7.50
CA LYS A 11 -10.10 2.26 -7.67
C LYS A 11 -10.05 3.74 -7.29
N CYS A 12 -9.52 4.07 -6.11
CA CYS A 12 -9.54 5.43 -5.55
C CYS A 12 -8.16 6.07 -5.39
N LYS A 13 -7.09 5.40 -5.83
CA LYS A 13 -5.68 5.86 -5.75
C LYS A 13 -5.16 6.15 -4.33
N SER A 14 -5.93 5.80 -3.29
CA SER A 14 -5.51 5.96 -1.90
C SER A 14 -4.29 5.08 -1.60
N ILE A 15 -3.20 5.69 -1.15
CA ILE A 15 -1.96 5.00 -0.78
C ILE A 15 -2.14 4.29 0.56
N ARG A 16 -1.81 3.01 0.58
CA ARG A 16 -1.94 2.10 1.72
C ARG A 16 -0.71 1.20 1.81
N TYR A 17 -0.57 0.56 2.96
CA TYR A 17 0.43 -0.48 3.17
C TYR A 17 -0.26 -1.75 3.65
N ALA A 18 0.36 -2.90 3.39
CA ALA A 18 -0.03 -4.19 3.94
C ALA A 18 1.20 -5.08 4.06
N ARG A 19 1.08 -6.20 4.78
CA ARG A 19 2.14 -7.22 4.79
C ARG A 19 2.15 -7.94 3.44
N GLU A 20 3.34 -8.23 2.91
CA GLU A 20 3.53 -8.93 1.64
C GLU A 20 2.83 -10.31 1.62
N ARG A 21 2.71 -10.96 2.78
CA ARG A 21 2.05 -12.27 2.93
C ARG A 21 0.51 -12.21 2.92
N GLN A 22 -0.10 -11.02 3.06
CA GLN A 22 -1.55 -10.92 2.99
C GLN A 22 -2.02 -11.10 1.56
N LYS A 23 -3.02 -11.96 1.33
CA LYS A 23 -3.59 -12.19 -0.02
C LYS A 23 -4.52 -11.07 -0.45
N THR A 24 -5.17 -10.41 0.51
CA THR A 24 -6.15 -9.35 0.25
C THR A 24 -6.09 -8.27 1.32
N ALA A 25 -6.34 -7.02 0.93
CA ALA A 25 -6.51 -5.90 1.84
C ALA A 25 -7.75 -5.09 1.45
N LYS A 26 -8.50 -4.60 2.44
CA LYS A 26 -9.65 -3.73 2.19
C LYS A 26 -9.20 -2.27 2.14
N CYS A 27 -9.59 -1.56 1.08
CA CYS A 27 -9.37 -0.13 0.99
C CYS A 27 -10.31 0.61 1.95
N LEU A 28 -9.76 1.22 2.99
CA LEU A 28 -10.57 2.03 3.93
C LEU A 28 -11.09 3.36 3.33
N GLY A 29 -10.68 3.71 2.09
CA GLY A 29 -11.18 4.91 1.41
C GLY A 29 -12.42 4.68 0.56
N CYS A 30 -12.49 3.56 -0.17
CA CYS A 30 -13.60 3.27 -1.09
C CYS A 30 -14.29 1.92 -0.84
N GLY A 31 -13.87 1.17 0.18
CA GLY A 31 -14.42 -0.14 0.53
C GLY A 31 -13.96 -1.30 -0.39
N TYR A 32 -13.26 -1.01 -1.49
CA TYR A 32 -12.82 -2.03 -2.45
C TYR A 32 -11.86 -3.05 -1.84
N GLN A 33 -12.07 -4.34 -2.13
CA GLN A 33 -11.19 -5.42 -1.71
C GLN A 33 -10.05 -5.58 -2.73
N ILE A 34 -8.86 -5.18 -2.31
CA ILE A 34 -7.65 -5.20 -3.13
C ILE A 34 -7.01 -6.58 -2.99
N GLN A 35 -6.85 -7.27 -4.11
CA GLN A 35 -6.08 -8.50 -4.18
C GLN A 35 -4.60 -8.15 -4.13
N ILE A 36 -3.90 -8.50 -3.05
CA ILE A 36 -2.47 -8.30 -2.91
C ILE A 36 -1.75 -9.44 -3.63
N HIS A 37 -1.81 -9.36 -4.96
CA HIS A 37 -0.99 -10.15 -5.86
C HIS A 37 -0.10 -9.17 -6.61
N SER A 38 1.20 -9.47 -6.65
CA SER A 38 2.26 -8.64 -7.24
C SER A 38 1.93 -8.18 -8.66
N ASN A 39 1.16 -8.97 -9.42
CA ASN A 39 0.81 -8.70 -10.81
C ASN A 39 -0.45 -7.85 -10.99
N LYS A 40 -1.25 -7.65 -9.94
CA LYS A 40 -2.55 -6.94 -10.02
C LYS A 40 -2.58 -5.63 -9.24
N ILE A 41 -1.55 -5.34 -8.45
CA ILE A 41 -1.45 -4.10 -7.69
C ILE A 41 -0.23 -3.30 -8.13
N MET A 42 -0.40 -1.99 -8.20
CA MET A 42 0.71 -1.08 -8.40
C MET A 42 1.45 -0.90 -7.07
N ILE A 43 2.51 -1.66 -6.88
CA ILE A 43 3.43 -1.51 -5.75
C ILE A 43 4.26 -0.26 -5.98
N LEU A 44 4.19 0.68 -5.04
CA LEU A 44 4.95 1.93 -5.07
C LEU A 44 6.29 1.78 -4.35
N ALA A 45 6.33 0.99 -3.27
CA ALA A 45 7.52 0.75 -2.48
C ALA A 45 7.38 -0.53 -1.65
N ARG A 46 8.51 -1.04 -1.16
CA ARG A 46 8.57 -2.11 -0.15
C ARG A 46 9.27 -1.58 1.09
N ALA A 47 8.90 -2.09 2.26
CA ALA A 47 9.42 -1.70 3.55
C ALA A 47 9.70 -2.95 4.38
N LYS A 48 10.75 -2.93 5.20
CA LYS A 48 11.19 -4.07 6.02
C LYS A 48 10.47 -4.13 7.36
N ASP A 49 9.84 -3.03 7.77
CA ASP A 49 9.10 -2.91 9.00
C ASP A 49 7.91 -1.94 8.88
N ILE A 50 7.07 -1.94 9.91
CA ILE A 50 5.86 -1.11 9.94
C ILE A 50 6.16 0.39 10.01
N ARG A 51 7.28 0.81 10.62
CA ARG A 51 7.65 2.22 10.74
C ARG A 51 8.03 2.76 9.36
N GLU A 52 8.89 2.04 8.64
CA GLU A 52 9.31 2.36 7.27
C GLU A 52 8.09 2.39 6.32
N ALA A 53 7.15 1.45 6.47
CA ALA A 53 5.92 1.43 5.68
C ALA A 53 5.05 2.68 5.93
N VAL A 54 4.91 3.09 7.19
CA VAL A 54 4.12 4.28 7.57
C VAL A 54 4.79 5.56 7.08
N GLU A 55 6.11 5.70 7.24
CA GLU A 55 6.86 6.85 6.74
C GLU A 55 6.76 6.97 5.23
N THR A 56 6.92 5.86 4.51
CA THR A 56 6.80 5.81 3.06
C THR A 56 5.41 6.26 2.59
N VAL A 57 4.34 5.81 3.25
CA VAL A 57 2.97 6.24 2.93
C VAL A 57 2.78 7.73 3.18
N LYS A 58 3.31 8.28 4.28
CA LYS A 58 3.25 9.72 4.57
C LYS A 58 3.99 10.52 3.49
N PHE A 59 5.21 10.13 3.16
CA PHE A 59 6.04 10.77 2.15
C PHE A 59 5.34 10.79 0.78
N LEU A 60 4.82 9.64 0.34
CA LEU A 60 4.12 9.55 -0.95
C LEU A 60 2.82 10.36 -0.98
N LYS A 61 2.08 10.42 0.14
CA LYS A 61 0.87 11.27 0.23
C LYS A 61 1.19 12.76 0.11
N VAL A 62 2.31 13.22 0.67
CA VAL A 62 2.76 14.62 0.53
C VAL A 62 3.18 14.89 -0.91
N LYS A 63 3.94 13.96 -1.51
CA LYS A 63 4.46 14.11 -2.87
C LYS A 63 3.36 14.13 -3.95
N MET A 64 2.28 13.35 -3.77
CA MET A 64 1.12 13.35 -4.69
C MET A 64 0.18 14.56 -4.55
N LYS A 65 0.36 15.42 -3.54
CA LYS A 65 -0.42 16.65 -3.35
C LYS A 65 0.22 17.90 -3.98
N ARG A 66 1.43 17.77 -4.53
CA ARG A 66 2.09 18.80 -5.36
C ARG A 66 1.80 18.54 -6.83
#